data_AF-A0A8S0Y8I0-F1
#
_entry.id   AF-A0A8S0Y8I0-F1
#
_cell.length_a   1.000
_cell.length_b   1.000
_cell.length_c   1.000
_cell.angle_alpha   90.00
_cell.angle_beta   90.00
_cell.angle_gamma   90.00
#
_symmetry.space_group_name_H-M   'P 1'
#
loop_
_entity.id
_entity.type
_entity.pdbx_description
1 polymer ?
#
loop_
_entity_poly.entity_id
_entity_poly.type
_entity_poly.pdbx_seq_one_letter_code
_entity_poly.pdbx_strand_id
1 'polypeptide(L)'
;MTNFLENENVVKKLEQYLQCFKNKSIGISVEGRLSRLLSYNKAIFYKNAKSIVIDSEHKDNKFELELSSIKSCTKEVCGGLQDVLIILYDNTYIQIYNK
;
A
#
# COMPACT_ATOMS: atom_id res chain seq x y z
N MET A 1 21.15 9.97 -1.89
CA MET A 1 21.33 8.93 -2.94
C MET A 1 20.90 7.62 -2.31
N THR A 2 19.60 7.35 -2.27
CA THR A 2 19.07 6.16 -1.57
C THR A 2 19.31 4.95 -2.46
N ASN A 3 19.94 3.89 -1.92
CA ASN A 3 20.42 2.79 -2.75
C ASN A 3 19.25 2.14 -3.48
N PHE A 4 19.39 2.03 -4.80
CA PHE A 4 18.44 1.33 -5.68
C PHE A 4 18.11 -0.09 -5.15
N LEU A 5 19.10 -0.78 -4.57
CA LEU A 5 18.96 -2.11 -3.95
C LEU A 5 18.08 -2.10 -2.68
N GLU A 6 18.12 -1.04 -1.89
CA GLU A 6 17.28 -0.90 -0.69
C GLU A 6 15.82 -0.70 -1.09
N ASN A 7 15.57 0.13 -2.11
CA ASN A 7 14.22 0.35 -2.63
C ASN A 7 13.64 -0.95 -3.23
N GLU A 8 14.41 -1.71 -4.01
CA GLU A 8 13.94 -2.98 -4.58
C GLU A 8 13.52 -4.00 -3.50
N ASN A 9 14.28 -4.09 -2.41
CA ASN A 9 13.96 -4.96 -1.28
C ASN A 9 12.69 -4.52 -0.54
N VAL A 10 12.48 -3.21 -0.38
CA VAL A 10 11.25 -2.66 0.21
C VAL A 10 10.05 -2.96 -0.67
N VAL A 11 10.16 -2.78 -1.98
CA VAL A 11 9.08 -3.09 -2.93
C VAL A 11 8.71 -4.58 -2.88
N LYS A 12 9.69 -5.48 -2.87
CA LYS A 12 9.44 -6.94 -2.75
C LYS A 12 8.71 -7.29 -1.45
N LYS A 13 9.11 -6.71 -0.31
CA LYS A 13 8.43 -6.91 0.98
C LYS A 13 6.99 -6.40 0.92
N LEU A 14 6.78 -5.21 0.35
CA LEU A 14 5.46 -4.64 0.21
C LEU A 14 4.56 -5.53 -0.66
N GLU A 15 5.05 -6.04 -1.79
CA GLU A 15 4.29 -6.99 -2.63
C GLU A 15 3.84 -8.22 -1.83
N GLN A 16 4.72 -8.81 -1.03
CA GLN A 16 4.37 -9.95 -0.16
C GLN A 16 3.32 -9.58 0.89
N TYR A 17 3.40 -8.39 1.47
CA TYR A 17 2.42 -7.94 2.45
C TYR A 17 1.05 -7.71 1.81
N LEU A 18 1.00 -7.10 0.63
CA LEU A 18 -0.23 -6.81 -0.09
C LEU A 18 -0.96 -8.08 -0.55
N GLN A 19 -0.24 -9.17 -0.82
CA GLN A 19 -0.88 -10.46 -1.11
C GLN A 19 -1.83 -10.93 0.00
N CYS A 20 -1.62 -10.51 1.25
CA CYS A 20 -2.48 -10.88 2.37
C CYS A 20 -3.88 -10.25 2.31
N PHE A 21 -4.03 -9.17 1.52
CA PHE A 21 -5.27 -8.43 1.32
C PHE A 21 -6.00 -8.78 0.03
N LYS A 22 -5.45 -9.66 -0.80
CA LYS A 22 -6.05 -10.00 -2.09
C LYS A 22 -7.47 -10.54 -1.90
N ASN A 23 -8.43 -9.97 -2.63
CA ASN A 23 -9.87 -10.30 -2.55
C ASN A 23 -10.51 -10.04 -1.17
N LYS A 24 -9.86 -9.28 -0.29
CA LYS A 24 -10.44 -8.84 0.98
C LYS A 24 -11.01 -7.44 0.87
N SER A 25 -11.89 -7.12 1.82
CA SER A 25 -12.29 -5.75 2.07
C SER A 25 -11.20 -5.03 2.84
N ILE A 26 -10.75 -3.88 2.33
CA ILE A 26 -9.71 -3.07 2.95
C ILE A 26 -10.11 -1.61 3.05
N GLY A 27 -9.53 -0.92 4.03
CA GLY A 27 -9.40 0.52 4.06
C GLY A 27 -7.99 0.94 3.67
N ILE A 28 -7.88 2.12 3.05
CA ILE A 28 -6.60 2.82 2.86
C ILE A 28 -6.75 4.20 3.49
N SER A 29 -5.95 4.47 4.52
CA SER A 29 -5.78 5.81 5.07
C SER A 29 -4.46 6.38 4.54
N VAL A 30 -4.51 7.56 3.95
CA VAL A 30 -3.33 8.34 3.56
C VAL A 30 -3.28 9.55 4.48
N GLU A 31 -2.21 9.69 5.25
CA GLU A 31 -1.97 10.80 6.16
C GLU A 31 -0.70 11.54 5.74
N GLY A 32 -0.84 12.82 5.41
CA GLY A 32 0.25 13.64 4.91
C GLY A 32 -0.27 15.06 4.65
N ARG A 33 0.11 15.66 3.52
CA ARG A 33 -0.40 17.00 3.15
C ARG A 33 -1.90 17.04 2.87
N LEU A 34 -2.45 15.92 2.38
CA LEU A 34 -3.88 15.76 2.14
C LEU A 34 -4.29 14.40 2.71
N SER A 35 -5.13 14.41 3.74
CA SER A 35 -5.67 13.19 4.30
C SER A 35 -6.75 12.62 3.39
N ARG A 36 -6.64 11.34 3.04
CA ARG A 36 -7.61 10.65 2.19
C ARG A 36 -7.94 9.29 2.78
N LEU A 37 -9.23 8.97 2.86
CA LEU A 37 -9.72 7.66 3.25
C LEU A 37 -10.38 6.99 2.05
N LEU A 38 -9.97 5.77 1.73
CA LEU A 38 -10.52 4.94 0.67
C LEU A 38 -10.99 3.61 1.25
N SER A 39 -12.06 3.06 0.67
CA SER A 39 -12.59 1.75 1.05
C SER A 39 -12.78 0.91 -0.20
N TYR A 40 -12.33 -0.34 -0.12
CA TYR A 40 -12.43 -1.33 -1.19
C TYR A 40 -13.12 -2.56 -0.63
N ASN A 41 -14.18 -3.05 -1.26
CA ASN A 41 -14.85 -4.29 -0.82
C ASN A 41 -14.08 -5.55 -1.28
N LYS A 42 -13.47 -5.48 -2.46
CA LYS A 42 -12.55 -6.49 -2.99
C LYS A 42 -11.40 -5.78 -3.68
N ALA A 43 -10.27 -5.69 -2.99
CA ALA A 43 -9.08 -5.08 -3.56
C ALA A 43 -8.35 -6.02 -4.50
N ILE A 44 -7.98 -5.48 -5.67
CA ILE A 44 -7.11 -6.11 -6.65
C ILE A 44 -5.79 -5.33 -6.65
N PHE A 45 -4.69 -6.06 -6.50
CA PHE A 45 -3.34 -5.50 -6.47
C PHE A 45 -2.58 -5.93 -7.71
N TYR A 46 -1.92 -4.97 -8.38
CA TYR A 46 -0.99 -5.26 -9.45
C TYR A 46 0.15 -4.24 -9.45
N LYS A 47 1.33 -4.66 -9.91
CA LYS A 47 2.50 -3.81 -10.04
C LYS A 47 2.77 -3.54 -11.51
N ASN A 48 2.95 -2.26 -11.84
CA ASN A 48 3.48 -1.81 -13.12
C ASN A 48 4.95 -1.42 -12.95
N ALA A 49 5.63 -1.04 -14.03
CA ALA A 49 7.05 -0.69 -14.00
C ALA A 49 7.41 0.45 -13.01
N LYS A 50 6.45 1.31 -12.66
CA LYS A 50 6.68 2.52 -11.84
C LYS A 50 5.86 2.57 -10.54
N SER A 51 4.84 1.74 -10.40
CA SER A 51 3.85 1.89 -9.35
C SER A 51 3.21 0.57 -8.94
N ILE A 52 2.75 0.51 -7.69
CA ILE A 52 1.77 -0.47 -7.23
C ILE A 52 0.40 0.17 -7.34
N VAL A 53 -0.53 -0.54 -7.96
CA VAL A 53 -1.91 -0.09 -8.13
C VAL A 53 -2.83 -0.96 -7.28
N ILE A 54 -3.75 -0.29 -6.59
CA ILE A 54 -4.83 -0.87 -5.83
C ILE A 54 -6.13 -0.43 -6.50
N ASP A 55 -6.87 -1.41 -7.01
CA ASP A 55 -8.11 -1.20 -7.74
C ASP A 55 -9.26 -1.95 -7.07
N SER A 56 -10.48 -1.52 -7.38
CA SER A 56 -11.70 -2.22 -7.01
C SER A 56 -12.18 -3.11 -8.15
N GLU A 57 -12.82 -4.24 -7.85
CA GLU A 57 -13.43 -5.12 -8.86
C GLU A 57 -14.41 -4.36 -9.79
N HIS A 58 -15.07 -3.31 -9.29
CA HIS A 58 -16.01 -2.49 -10.04
C HIS A 58 -15.38 -1.24 -10.69
N LYS A 59 -14.06 -1.03 -10.57
CA LYS A 59 -13.28 0.09 -11.17
C LYS A 59 -13.72 1.50 -10.78
N ASP A 60 -14.51 1.68 -9.73
CA ASP A 60 -14.97 3.00 -9.30
C ASP A 60 -13.89 3.80 -8.58
N ASN A 61 -12.93 3.12 -7.95
CA ASN A 61 -11.84 3.72 -7.20
C ASN A 61 -10.50 3.07 -7.52
N LYS A 62 -9.51 3.88 -7.91
CA LYS A 62 -8.13 3.48 -8.13
C LYS A 62 -7.20 4.28 -7.22
N PHE A 63 -6.29 3.59 -6.55
CA PHE A 63 -5.20 4.17 -5.79
C PHE A 63 -3.88 3.71 -6.39
N GLU A 64 -2.96 4.63 -6.63
CA GLU A 64 -1.68 4.33 -7.26
C GLU A 64 -0.55 4.89 -6.39
N LEU A 65 0.39 4.02 -6.03
CA LEU A 65 1.54 4.32 -5.22
C LEU A 65 2.80 4.20 -6.06
N GLU A 66 3.54 5.31 -6.21
CA GLU A 66 4.79 5.33 -6.96
C GLU A 66 5.91 4.62 -6.18
N LEU A 67 6.58 3.65 -6.80
CA LEU A 67 7.62 2.84 -6.15
C LEU A 67 8.81 3.69 -5.67
N SER A 68 9.17 4.71 -6.45
CA SER A 68 10.27 5.64 -6.17
C SER A 68 10.04 6.45 -4.88
N SER A 69 8.77 6.67 -4.53
CA SER A 69 8.38 7.47 -3.35
C SER A 69 8.46 6.68 -2.05
N ILE A 70 8.54 5.35 -2.10
CA ILE A 70 8.49 4.48 -0.92
C ILE A 70 9.84 4.53 -0.21
N LYS A 71 9.80 4.92 1.06
CA LYS A 71 10.95 4.92 1.96
C LYS A 71 11.03 3.60 2.74
N SER A 72 9.91 3.14 3.29
CA SER A 72 9.83 1.88 4.02
C SER A 72 8.41 1.33 4.07
N CYS A 73 8.29 0.04 4.41
CA CYS A 73 7.00 -0.57 4.70
C CYS A 73 7.13 -1.55 5.88
N THR A 74 6.11 -1.62 6.71
CA THR A 74 5.97 -2.58 7.81
C THR A 74 4.61 -3.25 7.73
N LYS A 75 4.53 -4.46 8.28
CA LYS A 75 3.28 -5.19 8.43
C LYS A 75 3.11 -5.55 9.89
N GLU A 76 1.96 -5.22 10.45
CA GLU A 76 1.55 -5.64 11.78
C GLU A 76 0.33 -6.55 11.69
N VAL A 77 0.27 -7.53 12.58
CA VAL A 77 -0.86 -8.45 12.71
C VAL A 77 -1.26 -8.44 14.17
N CYS A 78 -2.34 -7.74 14.51
CA CYS A 78 -2.84 -7.64 15.87
C CYS A 78 -4.28 -8.16 15.93
N GLY A 79 -4.54 -9.18 16.75
CA GLY A 79 -5.89 -9.71 16.96
C GLY A 79 -6.62 -10.21 15.69
N GLY A 80 -5.90 -10.57 14.63
CA GLY A 80 -6.47 -11.00 13.34
C GLY A 80 -6.70 -9.88 12.33
N LEU A 81 -6.56 -8.61 12.74
CA LEU A 81 -6.48 -7.47 11.84
C LEU A 81 -5.07 -7.41 11.24
N GLN A 82 -5.01 -7.29 9.91
CA GLN A 82 -3.76 -7.12 9.18
C GLN A 82 -3.65 -5.66 8.81
N ASP A 83 -2.53 -5.06 9.16
CA ASP A 83 -2.20 -3.67 8.90
C ASP A 83 -0.87 -3.62 8.14
N VAL A 84 -0.83 -2.84 7.07
CA VAL A 84 0.41 -2.51 6.36
C VAL A 84 0.58 -1.01 6.39
N LEU A 85 1.68 -0.57 6.98
CA LEU A 85 2.08 0.83 7.01
C LEU A 85 3.18 1.05 5.98
N ILE A 86 3.02 2.07 5.17
CA ILE A 86 3.96 2.49 4.14
C ILE A 86 4.34 3.93 4.45
N ILE A 87 5.64 4.20 4.50
CA ILE A 87 6.18 5.55 4.75
C ILE A 87 6.84 6.02 3.46
N LEU A 88 6.49 7.21 3.02
CA LEU A 88 7.06 7.84 1.84
C LEU A 88 8.21 8.80 2.21
N TYR A 89 9.04 9.16 1.24
CA TYR A 89 10.17 10.10 1.47
C TYR A 89 9.72 11.51 1.86
N ASP A 90 8.51 11.92 1.48
CA ASP A 90 7.92 13.21 1.86
C ASP A 90 7.26 13.19 3.25
N ASN A 91 7.44 12.10 4.01
CA ASN A 91 6.81 11.82 5.30
C ASN A 91 5.28 11.64 5.25
N THR A 92 4.72 11.33 4.08
CA THR A 92 3.36 10.79 4.00
C THR A 92 3.33 9.35 4.51
N TYR A 93 2.31 9.02 5.28
CA TYR A 93 2.01 7.69 5.81
C TYR A 93 0.81 7.12 5.07
N ILE A 94 0.90 5.87 4.64
CA ILE A 94 -0.22 5.15 4.03
C ILE A 94 -0.45 3.88 4.84
N GLN A 95 -1.61 3.76 5.46
CA GLN A 95 -2.04 2.57 6.17
C GLN A 95 -3.07 1.82 5.33
N ILE A 96 -2.83 0.53 5.12
CA ILE A 96 -3.76 -0.40 4.48
C ILE A 96 -4.18 -1.42 5.52
N TYR A 97 -5.47 -1.55 5.76
CA TYR A 97 -6.00 -2.36 6.85
C TYR A 97 -7.21 -3.18 6.43
N ASN A 98 -7.42 -4.33 7.05
CA ASN A 98 -8.66 -5.11 6.85
C ASN A 98 -9.85 -4.32 7.40
N LYS A 99 -10.92 -4.25 6.60
CA LYS A 99 -12.21 -3.71 7.03
C LYS A 99 -13.09 -4.78 7.66
#